data_AF-A0A5E5P5F2-F1
#
_entry.id   AF-A0A5E5P5F2-F1
#
_cell.length_a   1.000
_cell.length_b   1.000
_cell.length_c   1.000
_cell.angle_alpha   90.00
_cell.angle_beta   90.00
_cell.angle_gamma   90.00
#
_symmetry.space_group_name_H-M   'P 1'
#
loop_
_entity.id
_entity.type
_entity.pdbx_description
1 polymer ?
#
loop_
_entity_poly.entity_id
_entity_poly.type
_entity_poly.pdbx_seq_one_letter_code
_entity_poly.pdbx_strand_id
1 'polypeptide(L)'
;MSSPALPSRQRPVPEREQLDLFRALPGDMAPRDSQDLMAFPFFSLAKSRRVAPIDFRSGNVTIRVEGTQEHGIATIWDADILIWAASQIVEARDAGLRPSRLMQATPYEILRFIGRGTSLRDYQRLKAALDRLQSTTVATSIRETTGRRLHRFSWINEWKELADAKGTPLGLELILPDWFYAGVMDAALVLTIDPAYFRLTGGIERWLYRLVRKHGGRQPGGWQFDFRHLYRKSGSATRFSDFAYDLRALVARQSMPGYVLGIERMPDNSAELLTFRPVPFAARG
;
A
#
# COMPACT_ATOMS: atom_id res chain seq x y z
N MET A 1 -20.11 8.43 59.01
CA MET A 1 -20.08 7.45 57.90
C MET A 1 -19.62 8.19 56.67
N SER A 2 -18.37 7.98 56.25
CA SER A 2 -17.75 8.67 55.12
C SER A 2 -18.09 7.95 53.82
N SER A 3 -18.71 8.64 52.86
CA SER A 3 -18.93 8.13 51.51
C SER A 3 -17.59 7.87 50.80
N PRO A 4 -17.40 6.71 50.15
CA PRO A 4 -16.21 6.50 49.34
C PRO A 4 -16.35 7.27 48.02
N ALA A 5 -15.40 8.15 47.74
CA ALA A 5 -15.29 8.82 46.46
C ALA A 5 -15.02 7.77 45.37
N LEU A 6 -15.84 7.78 44.32
CA LEU A 6 -15.63 6.96 43.13
C LEU A 6 -14.34 7.39 42.42
N PRO A 7 -13.51 6.45 41.92
CA PRO A 7 -12.28 6.79 41.21
C PRO A 7 -12.60 7.59 39.95
N SER A 8 -11.85 8.68 39.74
CA SER A 8 -11.95 9.48 38.53
C SER A 8 -11.65 8.59 37.32
N ARG A 9 -12.59 8.50 36.38
CA ARG A 9 -12.34 7.91 35.06
C ARG A 9 -11.29 8.79 34.39
N GLN A 10 -10.02 8.37 34.41
CA GLN A 10 -8.98 8.95 33.58
C GLN A 10 -9.48 8.93 32.14
N ARG A 11 -9.63 10.11 31.54
CA ARG A 11 -9.89 10.22 30.10
C ARG A 11 -8.72 9.50 29.40
N PRO A 12 -8.99 8.58 28.45
CA PRO A 12 -7.91 8.00 27.67
C PRO A 12 -7.14 9.13 26.99
N VAL A 13 -5.84 9.19 27.26
CA VAL A 13 -4.91 10.12 26.63
C VAL A 13 -4.97 9.88 25.12
N PRO A 14 -5.17 10.90 24.27
CA PRO A 14 -5.19 10.74 22.82
C PRO A 14 -3.96 9.95 22.33
N GLU A 15 -4.14 9.03 21.37
CA GLU A 15 -3.05 8.18 20.83
C GLU A 15 -1.79 8.98 20.50
N ARG A 16 -2.01 10.15 19.92
CA ARG A 16 -1.01 11.16 19.57
C ARG A 16 -0.14 11.63 20.73
N GLU A 17 -0.69 11.79 21.94
CA GLU A 17 0.06 12.22 23.13
C GLU A 17 0.95 11.08 23.70
N GLN A 18 0.77 9.85 23.20
CA GLN A 18 1.53 8.67 23.61
C GLN A 18 2.66 8.32 22.63
N LEU A 19 2.70 8.94 21.45
CA LEU A 19 3.64 8.64 20.38
C LEU A 19 4.70 9.74 20.25
N ASP A 20 5.97 9.33 20.18
CA ASP A 20 7.07 10.24 19.83
C ASP A 20 6.93 10.71 18.38
N LEU A 21 7.24 11.97 18.10
CA LEU A 21 7.22 12.52 16.75
C LEU A 21 8.39 11.99 15.92
N PHE A 22 8.10 11.37 14.78
CA PHE A 22 9.10 11.00 13.79
C PHE A 22 9.06 11.95 12.59
N ARG A 23 10.10 12.77 12.43
CA ARG A 23 10.26 13.63 11.25
C ARG A 23 10.83 12.81 10.09
N ALA A 24 10.24 12.96 8.91
CA ALA A 24 10.76 12.31 7.71
C ALA A 24 12.22 12.70 7.47
N LEU A 25 13.03 11.69 7.14
CA LEU A 25 14.43 11.81 6.78
C LEU A 25 14.58 12.43 5.38
N PRO A 26 15.54 13.35 5.19
CA PRO A 26 15.89 13.86 3.87
C PRO A 26 16.71 12.83 3.06
N GLY A 27 16.69 12.94 1.73
CA GLY A 27 17.57 12.19 0.84
C GLY A 27 16.87 11.19 -0.10
N ASP A 28 17.67 10.56 -0.96
CA ASP A 28 17.19 9.55 -1.93
C ASP A 28 17.32 8.16 -1.30
N MET A 29 16.24 7.70 -0.66
CA MET A 29 16.15 6.34 -0.12
C MET A 29 15.45 5.42 -1.11
N ALA A 30 15.90 4.17 -1.18
CA ALA A 30 15.30 3.22 -2.10
C ALA A 30 13.88 2.83 -1.63
N PRO A 31 12.86 2.84 -2.51
CA PRO A 31 11.49 2.56 -2.11
C PRO A 31 11.29 1.17 -1.51
N ARG A 32 10.56 1.11 -0.40
CA ARG A 32 10.25 -0.10 0.37
C ARG A 32 8.75 -0.30 0.43
N ASP A 33 8.30 -1.52 0.12
CA ASP A 33 6.89 -1.89 0.16
C ASP A 33 6.66 -3.09 1.09
N SER A 34 5.49 -3.13 1.72
CA SER A 34 5.08 -4.21 2.61
C SER A 34 4.58 -5.40 1.80
N GLN A 35 5.18 -6.57 2.02
CA GLN A 35 4.85 -7.80 1.28
C GLN A 35 3.38 -8.21 1.42
N ASP A 36 2.72 -7.89 2.53
CA ASP A 36 1.29 -8.16 2.69
C ASP A 36 0.45 -7.33 1.73
N LEU A 37 0.78 -6.04 1.58
CA LEU A 37 0.08 -5.18 0.62
C LEU A 37 0.40 -5.55 -0.84
N MET A 38 1.51 -6.24 -1.09
CA MET A 38 1.87 -6.78 -2.41
C MET A 38 1.14 -8.09 -2.74
N ALA A 39 0.74 -8.85 -1.72
CA ALA A 39 0.20 -10.20 -1.88
C ALA A 39 -1.33 -10.26 -2.03
N PHE A 40 -2.02 -9.23 -1.53
CA PHE A 40 -3.47 -9.27 -1.30
C PHE A 40 -4.19 -7.99 -1.75
N PRO A 41 -5.49 -8.08 -2.08
CA PRO A 41 -6.23 -6.97 -2.68
C PRO A 41 -6.74 -5.98 -1.62
N PHE A 42 -5.87 -5.08 -1.19
CA PHE A 42 -6.21 -4.05 -0.20
C PHE A 42 -6.74 -2.74 -0.79
N PHE A 43 -6.63 -2.56 -2.11
CA PHE A 43 -6.89 -1.28 -2.77
C PHE A 43 -7.77 -1.47 -4.01
N SER A 44 -8.55 -0.45 -4.35
CA SER A 44 -9.24 -0.38 -5.64
C SER A 44 -8.23 -0.25 -6.79
N LEU A 45 -8.38 -1.06 -7.84
CA LEU A 45 -7.54 -1.01 -9.04
C LEU A 45 -8.05 -0.03 -10.11
N ALA A 46 -9.24 0.56 -9.91
CA ALA A 46 -9.81 1.54 -10.82
C ALA A 46 -9.55 2.97 -10.32
N LYS A 47 -9.40 3.92 -11.24
CA LYS A 47 -9.34 5.37 -10.92
C LYS A 47 -10.71 5.92 -10.51
N SER A 48 -11.78 5.27 -10.95
CA SER A 48 -13.14 5.61 -10.56
C SER A 48 -13.39 5.23 -9.10
N ARG A 49 -14.19 6.04 -8.41
CA ARG A 49 -14.62 5.78 -7.03
C ARG A 49 -15.30 4.41 -6.94
N ARG A 50 -14.81 3.56 -6.04
CA ARG A 50 -15.39 2.25 -5.72
C ARG A 50 -15.95 2.29 -4.30
N VAL A 51 -17.26 2.09 -4.16
CA VAL A 51 -17.95 1.94 -2.87
C VAL A 51 -18.30 0.49 -2.56
N ALA A 52 -18.38 -0.36 -3.60
CA ALA A 52 -18.58 -1.79 -3.44
C ALA A 52 -17.36 -2.41 -2.72
N PRO A 53 -17.55 -3.13 -1.60
CA PRO A 53 -16.45 -3.71 -0.84
C PRO A 53 -15.54 -4.63 -1.67
N ILE A 54 -14.30 -4.79 -1.20
CA ILE A 54 -13.45 -5.91 -1.61
C ILE A 54 -13.62 -6.99 -0.54
N ASP A 55 -14.32 -8.08 -0.88
CA ASP A 55 -14.42 -9.27 -0.03
C ASP A 55 -13.53 -10.36 -0.63
N PHE A 56 -12.38 -10.62 -0.01
CA PHE A 56 -11.41 -11.62 -0.46
C PHE A 56 -11.28 -12.77 0.54
N ARG A 57 -11.35 -14.00 0.03
CA ARG A 57 -11.13 -15.23 0.80
C ARG A 57 -10.24 -16.19 0.02
N SER A 58 -9.19 -16.68 0.65
CA SER A 58 -8.30 -17.69 0.07
C SER A 58 -7.59 -18.47 1.18
N GLY A 59 -7.87 -19.78 1.28
CA GLY A 59 -7.42 -20.60 2.41
C GLY A 59 -7.89 -20.00 3.73
N ASN A 60 -6.96 -19.80 4.66
CA ASN A 60 -7.23 -19.19 5.98
C ASN A 60 -7.18 -17.64 5.97
N VAL A 61 -6.95 -17.03 4.80
CA VAL A 61 -6.89 -15.57 4.67
C VAL A 61 -8.27 -15.03 4.31
N THR A 62 -8.78 -14.14 5.15
CA THR A 62 -9.97 -13.32 4.89
C THR A 62 -9.60 -11.85 4.96
N ILE A 63 -10.02 -11.09 3.96
CA ILE A 63 -9.85 -9.63 3.91
C ILE A 63 -11.17 -9.02 3.47
N ARG A 64 -11.58 -7.98 4.17
CA ARG A 64 -12.69 -7.11 3.77
C ARG A 64 -12.19 -5.67 3.76
N VAL A 65 -12.38 -4.97 2.65
CA VAL A 65 -12.05 -3.55 2.51
C VAL A 65 -13.29 -2.78 2.15
N GLU A 66 -13.58 -1.74 2.92
CA GLU A 66 -14.77 -0.92 2.80
C GLU A 66 -14.37 0.56 2.75
N GLY A 67 -15.10 1.34 1.98
CA GLY A 67 -14.91 2.78 1.88
C GLY A 67 -16.23 3.51 2.10
N THR A 68 -16.17 4.82 2.34
CA THR A 68 -17.38 5.63 2.54
C THR A 68 -18.04 5.98 1.21
N GLN A 69 -19.29 6.44 1.24
CA GLN A 69 -19.97 6.92 0.03
C GLN A 69 -19.30 8.15 -0.58
N GLU A 70 -18.75 9.02 0.27
CA GLU A 70 -18.05 10.24 -0.15
C GLU A 70 -16.75 9.92 -0.88
N HIS A 71 -15.85 9.18 -0.22
CA HIS A 71 -14.48 8.98 -0.68
C HIS A 71 -14.28 7.67 -1.47
N GLY A 72 -15.11 6.64 -1.20
CA GLY A 72 -14.88 5.27 -1.68
C GLY A 72 -13.67 4.61 -1.01
N ILE A 73 -13.26 3.47 -1.57
CA ILE A 73 -12.08 2.71 -1.15
C ILE A 73 -10.81 3.37 -1.69
N ALA A 74 -9.77 3.44 -0.87
CA ALA A 74 -8.42 3.86 -1.27
C ALA A 74 -7.94 3.05 -2.49
N THR A 75 -7.38 3.76 -3.45
CA THR A 75 -6.93 3.21 -4.72
C THR A 75 -5.48 2.77 -4.64
N ILE A 76 -5.05 1.96 -5.60
CA ILE A 76 -3.66 1.47 -5.68
C ILE A 76 -2.63 2.60 -5.90
N TRP A 77 -3.06 3.80 -6.29
CA TRP A 77 -2.20 4.99 -6.33
C TRP A 77 -2.06 5.65 -4.96
N ASP A 78 -3.05 5.53 -4.08
CA ASP A 78 -2.96 6.06 -2.71
C ASP A 78 -1.96 5.24 -1.88
N ALA A 79 -1.75 3.96 -2.23
CA ALA A 79 -0.71 3.11 -1.66
C ALA A 79 0.71 3.68 -1.81
N ASP A 80 0.94 4.64 -2.72
CA ASP A 80 2.24 5.31 -2.89
C ASP A 80 2.67 6.04 -1.61
N ILE A 81 1.71 6.60 -0.87
CA ILE A 81 1.95 7.26 0.42
C ILE A 81 2.41 6.23 1.46
N LEU A 82 1.84 5.02 1.44
CA LEU A 82 2.26 3.94 2.34
C LEU A 82 3.64 3.40 1.97
N ILE A 83 3.99 3.35 0.68
CA ILE A 83 5.34 3.00 0.22
C ILE A 83 6.35 4.06 0.70
N TRP A 84 6.02 5.35 0.59
CA TRP A 84 6.83 6.42 1.18
C TRP A 84 7.01 6.22 2.69
N ALA A 85 5.92 6.03 3.43
CA ALA A 85 5.94 5.86 4.87
C ALA A 85 6.79 4.64 5.29
N ALA A 86 6.62 3.50 4.62
CA ALA A 86 7.43 2.31 4.87
C ALA A 86 8.92 2.55 4.60
N SER A 87 9.25 3.29 3.53
CA SER A 87 10.63 3.64 3.18
C SER A 87 11.27 4.48 4.29
N GLN A 88 10.57 5.50 4.80
CA GLN A 88 11.06 6.32 5.91
C GLN A 88 11.32 5.52 7.18
N ILE A 89 10.39 4.63 7.56
CA ILE A 89 10.50 3.81 8.77
C ILE A 89 11.69 2.86 8.67
N VAL A 90 11.82 2.18 7.52
CA VAL A 90 12.92 1.23 7.28
C VAL A 90 14.25 1.95 7.24
N GLU A 91 14.34 3.08 6.54
CA GLU A 91 15.58 3.88 6.48
C GLU A 91 16.00 4.36 7.88
N ALA A 92 15.06 4.87 8.68
CA ALA A 92 15.34 5.29 10.05
C ALA A 92 15.83 4.12 10.92
N ARG A 93 15.14 2.97 10.87
CA ARG A 93 15.55 1.77 11.59
C ARG A 93 16.94 1.30 11.19
N ASP A 94 17.21 1.23 9.89
CA ASP A 94 18.47 0.74 9.33
C ASP A 94 19.63 1.71 9.68
N ALA A 95 19.33 3.01 9.84
CA ALA A 95 20.25 4.03 10.36
C ALA A 95 20.40 4.05 11.90
N GLY A 96 19.76 3.12 12.63
CA GLY A 96 19.80 3.05 14.09
C GLY A 96 18.96 4.12 14.82
N LEU A 97 18.11 4.85 14.09
CA LEU A 97 17.14 5.78 14.67
C LEU A 97 15.90 5.02 15.15
N ARG A 98 15.13 5.65 16.05
CA ARG A 98 13.83 5.11 16.50
C ARG A 98 12.72 5.73 15.66
N PRO A 99 12.16 5.01 14.66
CA PRO A 99 10.99 5.49 13.94
C PRO A 99 9.76 5.49 14.87
N SER A 100 8.72 6.19 14.43
CA SER A 100 7.42 6.24 15.09
C SER A 100 6.30 6.22 14.05
N ARG A 101 5.10 5.87 14.52
CA ARG A 101 3.86 5.91 13.76
C ARG A 101 3.35 7.32 13.53
N LEU A 102 3.65 8.25 14.45
CA LEU A 102 3.36 9.67 14.28
C LEU A 102 4.44 10.29 13.40
N MET A 103 4.14 10.43 12.12
CA MET A 103 5.06 10.94 11.11
C MET A 103 4.78 12.40 10.79
N GLN A 104 5.83 13.19 10.61
CA GLN A 104 5.75 14.57 10.13
C GLN A 104 6.57 14.73 8.85
N ALA A 105 5.98 15.36 7.84
CA ALA A 105 6.62 15.65 6.56
C ALA A 105 5.97 16.85 5.88
N THR A 106 6.63 17.41 4.88
CA THR A 106 6.02 18.36 3.95
C THR A 106 5.34 17.62 2.79
N PRO A 107 4.26 18.18 2.20
CA PRO A 107 3.69 17.66 0.95
C PRO A 107 4.74 17.50 -0.16
N TYR A 108 5.70 18.42 -0.21
CA TYR A 108 6.79 18.42 -1.19
C TYR A 108 7.65 17.16 -1.08
N GLU A 109 8.08 16.77 0.13
CA GLU A 109 8.90 15.57 0.36
C GLU A 109 8.18 14.30 -0.10
N ILE A 110 6.90 14.14 0.29
CA ILE A 110 6.10 12.98 -0.10
C ILE A 110 5.98 12.92 -1.62
N LEU A 111 5.52 14.01 -2.25
CA LEU A 111 5.26 14.05 -3.69
C LEU A 111 6.52 13.86 -4.52
N ARG A 112 7.64 14.46 -4.09
CA ARG A 112 8.92 14.31 -4.77
C ARG A 112 9.43 12.87 -4.72
N PHE A 113 9.24 12.19 -3.58
CA PHE A 113 9.61 10.77 -3.41
C PHE A 113 8.79 9.86 -4.32
N ILE A 114 7.47 10.03 -4.35
CA ILE A 114 6.57 9.20 -5.18
C ILE A 114 6.52 9.64 -6.66
N GLY A 115 7.45 10.50 -7.10
CA GLY A 115 7.59 10.92 -8.49
C GLY A 115 6.41 11.74 -9.04
N ARG A 116 5.72 12.50 -8.19
CA ARG A 116 4.60 13.38 -8.56
C ARG A 116 5.05 14.83 -8.70
N GLY A 117 4.25 15.61 -9.44
CA GLY A 117 4.41 17.05 -9.50
C GLY A 117 4.12 17.72 -8.15
N THR A 118 4.52 18.98 -8.02
CA THR A 118 4.35 19.79 -6.81
C THR A 118 3.45 21.00 -7.06
N SER A 119 2.51 20.86 -8.01
CA SER A 119 1.52 21.89 -8.29
C SER A 119 0.43 21.92 -7.21
N LEU A 120 -0.35 23.00 -7.13
CA LEU A 120 -1.53 23.07 -6.26
C LEU A 120 -2.48 21.89 -6.47
N ARG A 121 -2.65 21.45 -7.73
CA ARG A 121 -3.48 20.30 -8.08
C ARG A 121 -2.92 18.99 -7.51
N ASP A 122 -1.61 18.83 -7.50
CA ASP A 122 -0.97 17.65 -6.93
C ASP A 122 -1.09 17.64 -5.40
N TYR A 123 -1.03 18.81 -4.78
CA TYR A 123 -1.24 18.96 -3.32
C TYR A 123 -2.69 18.62 -2.94
N GLN A 124 -3.68 19.09 -3.71
CA GLN A 124 -5.08 18.71 -3.52
C GLN A 124 -5.31 17.21 -3.70
N ARG A 125 -4.63 16.58 -4.67
CA ARG A 125 -4.69 15.13 -4.88
C ARG A 125 -4.07 14.34 -3.72
N LEU A 126 -2.98 14.84 -3.13
CA LEU A 126 -2.39 14.26 -1.92
C LEU A 126 -3.40 14.29 -0.76
N LYS A 127 -4.05 15.44 -0.50
CA LYS A 127 -5.09 15.54 0.53
C LYS A 127 -6.22 14.53 0.31
N ALA A 128 -6.75 14.49 -0.91
CA ALA A 128 -7.81 13.54 -1.25
C ALA A 128 -7.37 12.07 -1.11
N ALA A 129 -6.07 11.77 -1.30
CA ALA A 129 -5.51 10.43 -1.07
C ALA A 129 -5.42 10.12 0.44
N LEU A 130 -5.00 11.09 1.26
CA LEU A 130 -4.99 10.96 2.72
C LEU A 130 -6.41 10.75 3.27
N ASP A 131 -7.39 11.49 2.78
CA ASP A 131 -8.82 11.31 3.13
C ASP A 131 -9.31 9.90 2.80
N ARG A 132 -9.02 9.42 1.57
CA ARG A 132 -9.37 8.05 1.17
C ARG A 132 -8.70 7.00 2.03
N LEU A 133 -7.41 7.18 2.38
CA LEU A 133 -6.67 6.24 3.23
C LEU A 133 -7.23 6.23 4.66
N GLN A 134 -7.64 7.38 5.19
CA GLN A 134 -8.25 7.48 6.52
C GLN A 134 -9.67 6.89 6.55
N SER A 135 -10.45 7.11 5.50
CA SER A 135 -11.84 6.64 5.42
C SER A 135 -12.00 5.20 4.94
N THR A 136 -10.91 4.52 4.57
CA THR A 136 -10.93 3.12 4.13
C THR A 136 -10.72 2.20 5.33
N THR A 137 -11.72 1.39 5.65
CA THR A 137 -11.66 0.39 6.72
C THR A 137 -11.23 -0.96 6.16
N VAL A 138 -10.25 -1.58 6.81
CA VAL A 138 -9.76 -2.93 6.50
C VAL A 138 -10.08 -3.85 7.67
N ALA A 139 -10.62 -5.04 7.38
CA ALA A 139 -10.70 -6.15 8.32
C ALA A 139 -9.92 -7.35 7.74
N THR A 140 -8.94 -7.89 8.46
CA THR A 140 -8.07 -8.96 7.94
C THR A 140 -7.73 -10.02 8.99
N SER A 141 -7.55 -11.28 8.55
CA SER A 141 -6.95 -12.36 9.36
C SER A 141 -5.43 -12.46 9.22
N ILE A 142 -4.81 -11.61 8.40
CA ILE A 142 -3.35 -11.63 8.18
C ILE A 142 -2.61 -11.19 9.44
N ARG A 143 -1.60 -11.99 9.81
CA ARG A 143 -0.79 -11.86 11.04
C ARG A 143 -1.61 -11.95 12.32
N GLU A 144 -2.80 -12.54 12.22
CA GLU A 144 -3.58 -12.96 13.37
C GLU A 144 -3.23 -14.43 13.69
N THR A 145 -2.88 -14.71 14.94
CA THR A 145 -2.40 -16.04 15.38
C THR A 145 -3.42 -16.84 16.19
N THR A 146 -4.52 -16.24 16.67
CA THR A 146 -5.48 -16.88 17.57
C THR A 146 -6.75 -17.39 16.88
N GLY A 147 -6.99 -17.00 15.63
CA GLY A 147 -8.14 -17.30 14.79
C GLY A 147 -9.47 -16.67 15.24
N ARG A 148 -9.48 -15.91 16.34
CA ARG A 148 -10.73 -15.56 17.03
C ARG A 148 -11.35 -14.24 16.58
N ARG A 149 -10.56 -13.26 16.09
CA ARG A 149 -11.05 -11.93 15.70
C ARG A 149 -10.24 -11.36 14.55
N LEU A 150 -10.90 -10.81 13.53
CA LEU A 150 -10.23 -10.05 12.47
C LEU A 150 -9.63 -8.76 13.05
N HIS A 151 -8.41 -8.43 12.65
CA HIS A 151 -7.82 -7.13 12.95
C HIS A 151 -8.47 -6.06 12.08
N ARG A 152 -8.86 -4.93 12.68
CA ARG A 152 -9.54 -3.82 11.99
C ARG A 152 -8.77 -2.52 12.14
N PHE A 153 -8.59 -1.81 11.04
CA PHE A 153 -7.87 -0.53 11.03
C PHE A 153 -8.21 0.30 9.78
N SER A 154 -7.87 1.59 9.81
CA SER A 154 -7.76 2.45 8.63
C SER A 154 -6.29 2.60 8.23
N TRP A 155 -5.98 2.86 6.96
CA TRP A 155 -4.59 3.00 6.52
C TRP A 155 -3.87 4.21 7.13
N ILE A 156 -4.64 5.21 7.53
CA ILE A 156 -4.21 6.37 8.31
C ILE A 156 -5.24 6.53 9.44
N ASN A 157 -4.79 6.55 10.69
CA ASN A 157 -5.68 6.77 11.85
C ASN A 157 -6.08 8.24 11.95
N GLU A 158 -5.09 9.12 11.82
CA GLU A 158 -5.23 10.58 11.90
C GLU A 158 -4.29 11.21 10.88
N TRP A 159 -4.71 12.31 10.24
CA TRP A 159 -3.79 13.23 9.58
C TRP A 159 -4.26 14.67 9.77
N LYS A 160 -3.31 15.62 9.75
CA LYS A 160 -3.64 17.05 9.77
C LYS A 160 -2.58 17.88 9.07
N GLU A 161 -3.01 19.03 8.57
CA GLU A 161 -2.10 20.07 8.10
C GLU A 161 -1.55 20.87 9.28
N LEU A 162 -0.31 21.29 9.16
CA LEU A 162 0.35 22.18 10.11
C LEU A 162 0.46 23.56 9.50
N ALA A 163 0.15 24.58 10.30
CA ALA A 163 0.39 25.97 9.96
C ALA A 163 0.89 26.74 11.19
N ASP A 164 1.68 27.78 10.97
CA ASP A 164 2.06 28.71 12.02
C ASP A 164 0.88 29.63 12.41
N ALA A 165 1.06 30.48 13.42
CA ALA A 165 0.04 31.43 13.87
C ALA A 165 -0.39 32.46 12.80
N LYS A 166 0.38 32.60 11.71
CA LYS A 166 0.11 33.50 10.59
C LYS A 166 -0.53 32.75 9.40
N GLY A 167 -0.74 31.44 9.52
CA GLY A 167 -1.30 30.58 8.47
C GLY A 167 -0.28 30.07 7.46
N THR A 168 1.03 30.25 7.69
CA THR A 168 2.09 29.71 6.84
C THR A 168 2.11 28.18 6.95
N PRO A 169 1.98 27.42 5.86
CA PRO A 169 2.04 25.96 5.91
C PRO A 169 3.39 25.47 6.43
N LEU A 170 3.38 24.65 7.48
CA LEU A 170 4.57 24.03 8.10
C LEU A 170 4.74 22.55 7.71
N GLY A 171 3.75 21.96 7.03
CA GLY A 171 3.77 20.56 6.60
C GLY A 171 2.48 19.84 6.96
N LEU A 172 2.58 18.53 7.12
CA LEU A 172 1.51 17.66 7.58
C LEU A 172 2.03 16.65 8.59
N GLU A 173 1.12 16.15 9.40
CA GLU A 173 1.36 15.00 10.26
C GLU A 173 0.34 13.91 9.96
N LEU A 174 0.75 12.66 10.14
CA LEU A 174 -0.12 11.50 10.04
C LEU A 174 0.25 10.44 11.06
N ILE A 175 -0.74 9.68 11.49
CA ILE A 175 -0.59 8.51 12.37
C ILE A 175 -0.92 7.26 11.56
N LEU A 176 0.08 6.41 11.36
CA LEU A 176 -0.10 5.10 10.73
C LEU A 176 -0.74 4.11 11.72
N PRO A 177 -1.51 3.11 11.27
CA PRO A 177 -2.04 2.07 12.17
C PRO A 177 -0.94 1.13 12.67
N ASP A 178 -1.12 0.59 13.89
CA ASP A 178 -0.21 -0.39 14.52
C ASP A 178 0.10 -1.55 13.57
N TRP A 179 -0.93 -2.06 12.90
CA TRP A 179 -0.81 -3.20 12.00
C TRP A 179 0.20 -2.93 10.88
N PHE A 180 0.11 -1.77 10.23
CA PHE A 180 1.01 -1.42 9.14
C PHE A 180 2.42 -1.23 9.68
N TYR A 181 2.58 -0.45 10.75
CA TYR A 181 3.86 -0.17 11.36
C TYR A 181 4.58 -1.43 11.84
N ALA A 182 3.91 -2.31 12.58
CA ALA A 182 4.47 -3.58 13.04
C ALA A 182 4.90 -4.46 11.87
N GLY A 183 4.13 -4.47 10.78
CA GLY A 183 4.48 -5.19 9.55
C GLY A 183 5.70 -4.61 8.83
N VAL A 184 5.91 -3.30 8.86
CA VAL A 184 7.07 -2.64 8.25
C VAL A 184 8.32 -2.81 9.13
N MET A 185 8.17 -2.81 10.45
CA MET A 185 9.27 -3.02 11.39
C MET A 185 9.89 -4.41 11.27
N ASP A 186 9.11 -5.42 10.90
CA ASP A 186 9.62 -6.75 10.56
C ASP A 186 10.30 -6.73 9.18
N ALA A 187 11.64 -6.77 9.18
CA ALA A 187 12.45 -6.77 7.96
C ALA A 187 12.11 -7.94 7.00
N ALA A 188 11.61 -9.07 7.51
CA ALA A 188 11.22 -10.20 6.69
C ALA A 188 9.97 -9.93 5.83
N LEU A 189 9.19 -8.90 6.17
CA LEU A 189 7.93 -8.52 5.53
C LEU A 189 8.04 -7.28 4.63
N VAL A 190 9.26 -6.82 4.34
CA VAL A 190 9.51 -5.66 3.47
C VAL A 190 10.34 -6.05 2.26
N LEU A 191 10.04 -5.47 1.10
CA LEU A 191 10.86 -5.59 -0.12
C LEU A 191 11.20 -4.23 -0.69
N THR A 192 12.46 -4.07 -1.12
CA THR A 192 12.87 -2.98 -2.01
C THR A 192 12.21 -3.12 -3.37
N ILE A 193 11.64 -2.04 -3.89
CA ILE A 193 11.04 -1.99 -5.22
C ILE A 193 11.81 -1.01 -6.12
N ASP A 194 11.78 -1.24 -7.43
CA ASP A 194 12.31 -0.34 -8.44
C ASP A 194 11.59 1.03 -8.40
N PRO A 195 12.31 2.16 -8.33
CA PRO A 195 11.73 3.51 -8.37
C PRO A 195 10.86 3.79 -9.61
N ALA A 196 11.10 3.09 -10.72
CA ALA A 196 10.27 3.17 -11.93
C ALA A 196 8.82 2.72 -11.70
N TYR A 197 8.53 2.01 -10.60
CA TYR A 197 7.16 1.67 -10.18
C TYR A 197 6.24 2.90 -10.17
N PHE A 198 6.72 4.04 -9.70
CA PHE A 198 5.89 5.24 -9.61
C PHE A 198 5.44 5.78 -10.98
N ARG A 199 6.12 5.41 -12.07
CA ARG A 199 5.75 5.77 -13.45
C ARG A 199 4.61 4.91 -14.02
N LEU A 200 4.26 3.79 -13.39
CA LEU A 200 3.19 2.91 -13.87
C LEU A 200 1.82 3.59 -13.76
N THR A 201 1.07 3.62 -14.85
CA THR A 201 -0.16 4.42 -14.95
C THR A 201 -1.44 3.61 -14.81
N GLY A 202 -1.39 2.29 -15.03
CA GLY A 202 -2.52 1.38 -14.91
C GLY A 202 -2.66 0.76 -13.52
N GLY A 203 -3.89 0.55 -13.05
CA GLY A 203 -4.10 -0.04 -11.72
C GLY A 203 -3.78 -1.53 -11.66
N ILE A 204 -4.19 -2.30 -12.68
CA ILE A 204 -3.79 -3.72 -12.83
C ILE A 204 -2.28 -3.82 -13.02
N GLU A 205 -1.65 -2.89 -13.76
CA GLU A 205 -0.20 -2.84 -13.94
C GLU A 205 0.55 -2.69 -12.60
N ARG A 206 0.14 -1.73 -11.77
CA ARG A 206 0.76 -1.49 -10.45
C ARG A 206 0.57 -2.68 -9.52
N TRP A 207 -0.64 -3.23 -9.48
CA TRP A 207 -0.93 -4.43 -8.70
C TRP A 207 -0.09 -5.62 -9.17
N LEU A 208 0.00 -5.83 -10.47
CA LEU A 208 0.74 -6.96 -11.05
C LEU A 208 2.24 -6.83 -10.77
N TYR A 209 2.82 -5.63 -10.88
CA TYR A 209 4.21 -5.38 -10.52
C TYR A 209 4.49 -5.79 -9.06
N ARG A 210 3.62 -5.39 -8.11
CA ARG A 210 3.78 -5.76 -6.70
C ARG A 210 3.73 -7.27 -6.50
N LEU A 211 2.76 -7.94 -7.14
CA LEU A 211 2.65 -9.39 -7.09
C LEU A 211 3.90 -10.07 -7.66
N VAL A 212 4.34 -9.66 -8.85
CA VAL A 212 5.53 -10.16 -9.53
C VAL A 212 6.77 -9.94 -8.67
N ARG A 213 6.96 -8.74 -8.09
CA ARG A 213 8.13 -8.43 -7.25
C ARG A 213 8.21 -9.33 -6.01
N LYS A 214 7.07 -9.63 -5.39
CA LYS A 214 6.99 -10.55 -4.26
C LYS A 214 7.41 -11.98 -4.62
N HIS A 215 7.04 -12.45 -5.81
CA HIS A 215 7.28 -13.83 -6.23
C HIS A 215 8.57 -14.04 -7.04
N GLY A 216 9.05 -13.00 -7.73
CA GLY A 216 10.18 -13.06 -8.67
C GLY A 216 11.56 -12.92 -8.02
N GLY A 217 11.66 -12.70 -6.72
CA GLY A 217 12.94 -12.57 -6.01
C GLY A 217 13.64 -13.90 -5.68
N ARG A 218 12.93 -15.03 -5.76
CA ARG A 218 13.44 -16.35 -5.32
C ARG A 218 13.48 -17.40 -6.44
N GLN A 219 13.06 -17.05 -7.66
CA GLN A 219 12.83 -18.00 -8.74
C GLN A 219 13.56 -17.57 -10.02
N PRO A 220 14.80 -18.03 -10.23
CA PRO A 220 15.60 -17.67 -11.42
C PRO A 220 14.94 -18.08 -12.74
N GLY A 221 14.19 -19.19 -12.74
CA GLY A 221 13.44 -19.69 -13.90
C GLY A 221 12.14 -18.95 -14.20
N GLY A 222 11.79 -17.93 -13.40
CA GLY A 222 10.50 -17.25 -13.47
C GLY A 222 9.41 -17.98 -12.69
N TRP A 223 8.22 -17.38 -12.67
CA TRP A 223 7.02 -17.94 -12.04
C TRP A 223 5.82 -17.77 -12.98
N GLN A 224 4.79 -18.60 -12.80
CA GLN A 224 3.58 -18.58 -13.62
C GLN A 224 2.32 -18.47 -12.78
N PHE A 225 1.32 -17.73 -13.28
CA PHE A 225 -0.01 -17.69 -12.72
C PHE A 225 -1.08 -17.85 -13.81
N ASP A 226 -2.04 -18.73 -13.57
CA ASP A 226 -3.27 -18.75 -14.35
C ASP A 226 -4.03 -17.41 -14.27
N PHE A 227 -4.55 -16.94 -15.41
CA PHE A 227 -5.31 -15.70 -15.50
C PHE A 227 -6.51 -15.67 -14.55
N ARG A 228 -7.22 -16.80 -14.37
CA ARG A 228 -8.37 -16.86 -13.45
C ARG A 228 -7.93 -16.73 -11.99
N HIS A 229 -6.78 -17.31 -11.64
CA HIS A 229 -6.15 -17.12 -10.35
C HIS A 229 -5.78 -15.66 -10.11
N LEU A 230 -5.13 -15.01 -11.08
CA LEU A 230 -4.79 -13.58 -11.00
C LEU A 230 -6.03 -12.72 -10.82
N TYR A 231 -7.09 -12.99 -11.59
CA TYR A 231 -8.35 -12.26 -11.49
C TYR A 231 -8.94 -12.33 -10.07
N ARG A 232 -9.05 -13.54 -9.49
CA ARG A 232 -9.51 -13.72 -8.10
C ARG A 232 -8.59 -13.03 -7.09
N LYS A 233 -7.27 -13.14 -7.29
CA LYS A 233 -6.25 -12.57 -6.41
C LYS A 233 -6.24 -11.04 -6.44
N SER A 234 -6.60 -10.44 -7.56
CA SER A 234 -6.59 -8.99 -7.78
C SER A 234 -7.70 -8.24 -7.04
N GLY A 235 -8.81 -8.93 -6.70
CA GLY A 235 -10.01 -8.27 -6.21
C GLY A 235 -10.63 -7.28 -7.21
N SER A 236 -10.31 -7.41 -8.51
CA SER A 236 -10.87 -6.56 -9.57
C SER A 236 -12.39 -6.64 -9.59
N ALA A 237 -13.02 -5.49 -9.88
CA ALA A 237 -14.47 -5.40 -10.10
C ALA A 237 -14.84 -5.43 -11.60
N THR A 238 -13.86 -5.42 -12.51
CA THR A 238 -14.11 -5.52 -13.96
C THR A 238 -14.52 -6.92 -14.35
N ARG A 239 -15.10 -7.12 -15.54
CA ARG A 239 -15.36 -8.47 -16.05
C ARG A 239 -14.03 -9.18 -16.29
N PHE A 240 -14.02 -10.51 -16.13
CA PHE A 240 -12.83 -11.31 -16.41
C PHE A 240 -12.28 -11.11 -17.83
N SER A 241 -13.15 -10.93 -18.84
CA SER A 241 -12.74 -10.67 -20.23
C SER A 241 -11.91 -9.40 -20.35
N ASP A 242 -12.34 -8.33 -19.67
CA ASP A 242 -11.67 -7.03 -19.69
C ASP A 242 -10.35 -7.11 -18.91
N PHE A 243 -10.34 -7.79 -17.75
CA PHE A 243 -9.12 -8.05 -16.99
C PHE A 243 -8.09 -8.88 -17.80
N ALA A 244 -8.53 -9.92 -18.50
CA ALA A 244 -7.68 -10.73 -19.35
C ALA A 244 -7.14 -9.92 -20.54
N TYR A 245 -7.96 -9.04 -21.13
CA TYR A 245 -7.51 -8.10 -22.16
C TYR A 245 -6.42 -7.16 -21.62
N ASP A 246 -6.62 -6.57 -20.44
CA ASP A 246 -5.62 -5.70 -19.80
C ASP A 246 -4.30 -6.44 -19.55
N LEU A 247 -4.34 -7.70 -19.08
CA LEU A 247 -3.12 -8.52 -18.92
C LEU A 247 -2.40 -8.76 -20.25
N ARG A 248 -3.12 -9.09 -21.33
CA ARG A 248 -2.52 -9.26 -22.66
C ARG A 248 -1.90 -7.96 -23.15
N ALA A 249 -2.56 -6.82 -22.95
CA ALA A 249 -2.03 -5.52 -23.32
C ALA A 249 -0.74 -5.17 -22.55
N LEU A 250 -0.69 -5.49 -21.25
CA LEU A 250 0.52 -5.31 -20.44
C LEU A 250 1.68 -6.18 -20.91
N VAL A 251 1.41 -7.44 -21.25
CA VAL A 251 2.41 -8.35 -21.83
C VAL A 251 2.88 -7.83 -23.18
N ALA A 252 2.00 -7.33 -24.05
CA ALA A 252 2.41 -6.78 -25.33
C ALA A 252 3.31 -5.53 -25.17
N ARG A 253 3.03 -4.69 -24.17
CA ARG A 253 3.77 -3.43 -23.93
C ARG A 253 5.13 -3.63 -23.27
N GLN A 254 5.33 -4.70 -22.50
CA GLN A 254 6.57 -4.98 -21.75
C GLN A 254 7.04 -3.79 -20.89
N SER A 255 6.12 -3.05 -20.27
CA SER A 255 6.43 -1.85 -19.48
C SER A 255 6.84 -2.15 -18.03
N MET A 256 6.94 -3.43 -17.63
CA MET A 256 7.14 -3.80 -16.23
C MET A 256 8.61 -3.60 -15.81
N PRO A 257 8.89 -2.73 -14.83
CA PRO A 257 10.27 -2.48 -14.42
C PRO A 257 10.94 -3.74 -13.89
N GLY A 258 12.10 -4.09 -14.46
CA GLY A 258 12.91 -5.22 -13.99
C GLY A 258 12.36 -6.61 -14.30
N TYR A 259 11.26 -6.74 -15.07
CA TYR A 259 10.65 -8.02 -15.41
C TYR A 259 10.23 -8.09 -16.88
N VAL A 260 10.45 -9.25 -17.50
CA VAL A 260 9.86 -9.59 -18.81
C VAL A 260 8.65 -10.46 -18.56
N LEU A 261 7.52 -10.07 -19.16
CA LEU A 261 6.27 -10.82 -19.10
C LEU A 261 6.11 -11.73 -20.31
N GLY A 262 5.34 -12.79 -20.17
CA GLY A 262 4.96 -13.69 -21.26
C GLY A 262 3.59 -14.30 -21.01
N ILE A 263 3.02 -14.89 -22.05
CA ILE A 263 1.80 -15.68 -21.95
C ILE A 263 2.05 -17.04 -22.58
N GLU A 264 1.78 -18.08 -21.80
CA GLU A 264 1.73 -19.46 -22.27
C GLU A 264 0.28 -19.92 -22.32
N ARG A 265 -0.03 -20.82 -23.25
CA ARG A 265 -1.35 -21.47 -23.34
C ARG A 265 -1.19 -22.93 -23.03
N MET A 266 -1.97 -23.41 -22.07
CA MET A 266 -1.97 -24.83 -21.71
C MET A 266 -2.50 -25.68 -22.87
N PRO A 267 -1.81 -26.78 -23.26
CA PRO A 267 -2.21 -27.60 -24.40
C PRO A 267 -3.58 -28.29 -24.24
N ASP A 268 -3.99 -28.55 -23.00
CA ASP A 268 -5.16 -29.37 -22.66
C ASP A 268 -6.48 -28.58 -22.68
N ASN A 269 -6.47 -27.34 -22.18
CA ASN A 269 -7.67 -26.53 -21.98
C ASN A 269 -7.55 -25.09 -22.52
N SER A 270 -6.45 -24.77 -23.19
CA SER A 270 -6.15 -23.42 -23.71
C SER A 270 -6.17 -22.31 -22.65
N ALA A 271 -6.04 -22.64 -21.36
CA ALA A 271 -5.93 -21.66 -20.29
C ALA A 271 -4.66 -20.84 -20.46
N GLU A 272 -4.79 -19.54 -20.26
CA GLU A 272 -3.68 -18.61 -20.36
C GLU A 272 -2.97 -18.50 -19.01
N LEU A 273 -1.67 -18.74 -19.04
CA LEU A 273 -0.75 -18.56 -17.94
C LEU A 273 0.07 -17.30 -18.19
N LEU A 274 0.05 -16.36 -17.24
CA LEU A 274 1.01 -15.28 -17.21
C LEU A 274 2.33 -15.82 -16.68
N THR A 275 3.38 -15.69 -17.46
CA THR A 275 4.76 -15.98 -17.04
C THR A 275 5.52 -14.68 -16.79
N PHE A 276 6.44 -14.67 -15.83
CA PHE A 276 7.36 -13.56 -15.67
C PHE A 276 8.74 -14.02 -15.23
N ARG A 277 9.76 -13.31 -15.70
CA ARG A 277 11.16 -13.55 -15.34
C ARG A 277 11.87 -12.23 -15.03
N PRO A 278 12.77 -12.19 -14.03
CA PRO A 278 13.56 -11.01 -13.77
C PRO A 278 14.48 -10.71 -14.96
N VAL A 279 14.63 -9.43 -15.30
CA VAL A 279 15.65 -8.98 -16.25
C VAL A 279 17.01 -9.04 -15.54
N PRO A 280 18.01 -9.75 -16.08
CA PRO A 280 19.35 -9.82 -15.50
C PRO A 280 19.92 -8.43 -15.27
N PHE A 281 20.62 -8.24 -14.15
CA PHE A 281 21.19 -6.96 -13.74
C PHE A 281 22.12 -6.34 -14.81
N ALA A 282 22.79 -7.16 -15.62
CA ALA A 282 23.67 -6.74 -16.72
C ALA A 282 22.97 -6.05 -17.92
N ALA A 283 21.63 -6.06 -17.98
CA ALA A 283 20.86 -5.43 -19.06
C ALA A 283 20.19 -4.11 -18.65
N ARG A 284 20.49 -3.59 -17.44
CA ARG A 284 19.98 -2.31 -16.94
C ARG A 284 20.96 -1.19 -17.33
N GLY A 285 20.91 -0.80 -18.60
CA GLY A 285 21.54 0.44 -19.08
C GLY A 285 20.77 1.68 -18.64
#